data_AF-A0A7X0H796-F1
#
_entry.id   AF-A0A7X0H796-F1
#
_cell.length_a   1.000
_cell.length_b   1.000
_cell.length_c   1.000
_cell.angle_alpha   90.00
_cell.angle_beta   90.00
_cell.angle_gamma   90.00
#
_symmetry.space_group_name_H-M   'P 1'
#
loop_
_entity.id
_entity.type
_entity.pdbx_description
1 polymer ?
#
loop_
_entity_poly.entity_id
_entity_poly.type
_entity_poly.pdbx_seq_one_letter_code
_entity_poly.pdbx_strand_id
1 'polypeptide(L)'
;MLTPPPSLDSLSAPAIYTEGRESRYTGSRDFAAELDRAAKTSGEVENPELREAAEQLVATAFILPLLEQARQDPFKSDLFHGGQGEEVFGQQLDVIYAENITQSANFGISDALVRRFETTLNHDPESQVNLRG
;
A
#
# COMPACT_ATOMS: atom_id res chain seq x y z
N MET A 1 4.65 -17.35 61.89
CA MET A 1 3.46 -16.50 62.09
C MET A 1 3.28 -15.64 60.85
N LEU A 2 2.14 -15.77 60.18
CA LEU A 2 1.79 -15.12 58.92
C LEU A 2 1.01 -13.84 59.25
N THR A 3 1.54 -12.66 58.92
CA THR A 3 0.76 -11.41 58.95
C THR A 3 0.29 -11.12 57.53
N PRO A 4 -1.03 -10.95 57.28
CA PRO A 4 -1.51 -10.62 55.95
C PRO A 4 -1.06 -9.20 55.54
N PRO A 5 -0.75 -8.96 54.25
CA PRO A 5 -0.51 -7.60 53.76
C PRO A 5 -1.81 -6.78 53.83
N PRO A 6 -1.71 -5.45 54.06
CA PRO A 6 -2.86 -4.56 54.13
C PRO A 6 -3.62 -4.50 52.80
N SER A 7 -4.94 -4.57 52.85
CA SER A 7 -5.84 -4.34 51.72
C SER A 7 -5.68 -2.91 51.20
N LEU A 8 -5.47 -2.77 49.89
CA LEU A 8 -5.45 -1.50 49.17
C LEU A 8 -6.88 -0.98 49.00
N ASP A 9 -7.52 -0.59 50.10
CA ASP A 9 -8.64 0.38 50.10
C ASP A 9 -8.06 1.79 50.01
N SER A 10 -7.30 2.05 48.94
CA SER A 10 -6.84 3.38 48.62
C SER A 10 -7.09 3.65 47.14
N LEU A 11 -7.96 4.64 46.90
CA LEU A 11 -7.74 5.81 46.05
C LEU A 11 -9.08 6.25 45.46
N SER A 12 -9.79 7.07 46.23
CA SER A 12 -10.73 8.05 45.68
C SER A 12 -9.91 9.04 44.83
N ALA A 13 -9.86 8.79 43.52
CA ALA A 13 -9.41 9.75 42.51
C ALA A 13 -10.62 10.14 41.66
N PRO A 14 -10.80 11.44 41.34
CA PRO A 14 -11.94 11.90 40.56
C PRO A 14 -11.95 11.20 39.20
N ALA A 15 -13.13 10.69 38.83
CA ALA A 15 -13.43 10.07 37.55
C ALA A 15 -13.09 11.01 36.39
N ILE A 16 -11.85 10.97 35.91
CA ILE A 16 -11.52 11.32 34.54
C ILE A 16 -11.46 10.01 33.77
N TYR A 17 -12.64 9.45 33.49
CA TYR A 17 -12.79 8.53 32.37
C TYR A 17 -12.67 9.36 31.09
N THR A 18 -11.44 9.73 30.75
CA THR A 18 -11.13 10.02 29.35
C THR A 18 -11.14 8.68 28.67
N GLU A 19 -12.26 8.42 27.97
CA GLU A 19 -12.38 7.34 27.01
C GLU A 19 -11.07 7.22 26.25
N GLY A 20 -10.44 6.05 26.37
CA GLY A 20 -9.35 5.67 25.50
C GLY A 20 -9.86 5.80 24.08
N ARG A 21 -9.49 6.89 23.40
CA ARG A 21 -9.50 6.95 21.96
C ARG A 21 -8.48 5.92 21.53
N GLU A 22 -8.96 4.68 21.37
CA GLU A 22 -8.26 3.64 20.67
C GLU A 22 -7.96 4.22 19.29
N SER A 23 -6.72 4.72 19.13
CA SER A 23 -6.11 4.87 17.82
C SER A 23 -5.89 3.45 17.32
N ARG A 24 -6.99 2.83 16.89
CA ARG A 24 -6.96 1.58 16.16
C ARG A 24 -6.19 1.91 14.88
N TYR A 25 -5.02 1.33 14.74
CA TYR A 25 -4.34 1.21 13.47
C TYR A 25 -5.25 0.38 12.55
N THR A 26 -6.23 1.03 11.93
CA THR A 26 -7.17 0.45 10.96
C THR A 26 -6.73 0.68 9.51
N GLY A 27 -5.61 1.38 9.29
CA GLY A 27 -5.15 1.77 7.96
C GLY A 27 -5.05 0.61 6.95
N SER A 28 -4.62 -0.59 7.37
CA SER A 28 -4.48 -1.73 6.44
C SER A 28 -5.82 -2.42 6.10
N ARG A 29 -6.75 -2.51 7.06
CA ARG A 29 -8.07 -3.13 6.83
C ARG A 29 -9.01 -2.20 6.08
N ASP A 30 -8.96 -0.91 6.41
CA ASP A 30 -9.74 0.11 5.72
C ASP A 30 -9.27 0.26 4.28
N PHE A 31 -7.95 0.18 4.05
CA PHE A 31 -7.38 0.16 2.72
C PHE A 31 -7.78 -1.08 1.92
N ALA A 32 -7.69 -2.27 2.50
CA ALA A 32 -8.10 -3.51 1.82
C ALA A 32 -9.60 -3.52 1.47
N ALA A 33 -10.46 -2.99 2.34
CA ALA A 33 -11.88 -2.84 2.06
C ALA A 33 -12.14 -1.80 0.96
N GLU A 34 -11.36 -0.71 0.93
CA GLU A 34 -11.41 0.28 -0.15
C GLU A 34 -10.96 -0.31 -1.47
N LEU A 35 -9.91 -1.13 -1.47
CA LEU A 35 -9.41 -1.87 -2.63
C LEU A 35 -10.42 -2.90 -3.16
N ASP A 36 -11.09 -3.64 -2.30
CA ASP A 36 -12.12 -4.62 -2.69
C ASP A 36 -13.35 -3.93 -3.28
N ARG A 37 -13.76 -2.78 -2.71
CA ARG A 37 -14.81 -1.95 -3.28
C ARG A 37 -14.39 -1.40 -4.65
N ALA A 38 -13.17 -0.89 -4.74
CA ALA A 38 -12.53 -0.44 -5.97
C ALA A 38 -12.50 -1.52 -7.07
N ALA A 39 -12.16 -2.76 -6.71
CA ALA A 39 -12.15 -3.89 -7.63
C ALA A 39 -13.56 -4.27 -8.08
N LYS A 40 -14.57 -4.17 -7.20
CA LYS A 40 -15.97 -4.44 -7.54
C LYS A 40 -16.61 -3.37 -8.42
N THR A 41 -16.07 -2.16 -8.43
CA THR A 41 -16.49 -1.06 -9.30
C THR A 41 -15.61 -0.92 -10.54
N SER A 42 -14.91 -1.98 -10.96
CA SER A 42 -14.14 -2.01 -12.21
C SER A 42 -15.07 -1.98 -13.44
N GLY A 43 -15.82 -0.90 -13.61
CA GLY A 43 -16.39 -0.47 -14.88
C GLY A 43 -15.32 0.30 -15.66
N GLU A 44 -15.37 0.18 -16.99
CA GLU A 44 -14.43 0.74 -17.97
C GLU A 44 -13.65 1.97 -17.48
N VAL A 45 -12.38 1.74 -17.16
CA VAL A 45 -11.41 2.81 -16.99
C VAL A 45 -11.00 3.24 -18.41
N GLU A 46 -11.52 4.37 -18.85
CA GLU A 46 -11.44 4.80 -20.26
C GLU A 46 -10.07 5.39 -20.66
N ASN A 47 -9.19 5.71 -19.69
CA ASN A 47 -7.90 6.32 -19.99
C ASN A 47 -6.72 5.32 -19.86
N PRO A 48 -6.18 4.81 -20.99
CA PRO A 48 -5.07 3.87 -20.98
C PRO A 48 -3.77 4.48 -20.43
N GLU A 49 -3.57 5.80 -20.55
CA GLU A 49 -2.38 6.47 -20.02
C GLU A 49 -2.41 6.52 -18.48
N LEU A 50 -3.58 6.75 -17.89
CA LEU A 50 -3.74 6.70 -16.43
C LEU A 50 -3.57 5.28 -15.90
N ARG A 51 -4.05 4.28 -16.64
CA ARG A 51 -3.83 2.87 -16.35
C ARG A 51 -2.34 2.55 -16.30
N GLU A 52 -1.60 2.91 -17.34
CA GLU A 52 -0.17 2.68 -17.43
C GLU A 52 0.59 3.36 -16.29
N ALA A 53 0.27 4.62 -15.99
CA ALA A 53 0.89 5.35 -14.88
C ALA A 53 0.60 4.71 -13.50
N ALA A 54 -0.63 4.24 -13.29
CA ALA A 54 -1.01 3.54 -12.06
C ALA A 54 -0.28 2.20 -11.90
N GLU A 55 -0.18 1.43 -12.98
CA GLU A 55 0.57 0.17 -12.99
C GLU A 55 2.07 0.42 -12.77
N GLN A 56 2.66 1.40 -13.43
CA GLN A 56 4.07 1.72 -13.24
C GLN A 56 4.37 2.16 -11.81
N LEU A 57 3.45 2.88 -11.17
CA LEU A 57 3.56 3.23 -9.76
C LEU A 57 3.53 2.00 -8.86
N VAL A 58 2.62 1.04 -9.11
CA VAL A 58 2.53 -0.21 -8.35
C VAL A 58 3.79 -1.06 -8.54
N ALA A 59 4.25 -1.22 -9.78
CA ALA A 59 5.46 -1.95 -10.13
C ALA A 59 6.66 -1.38 -9.37
N THR A 60 6.82 -0.05 -9.38
CA THR A 60 7.99 0.62 -8.79
C THR A 60 7.93 0.68 -7.26
N ALA A 61 6.77 1.00 -6.69
CA ALA A 61 6.64 1.24 -5.25
C ALA A 61 6.42 -0.03 -4.42
N PHE A 62 5.91 -1.11 -5.03
CA PHE A 62 5.56 -2.33 -4.31
C PHE A 62 6.32 -3.56 -4.81
N ILE A 63 6.31 -3.82 -6.12
CA ILE A 63 6.84 -5.09 -6.64
C ILE A 63 8.37 -5.08 -6.70
N LEU A 64 8.97 -4.00 -7.21
CA LEU A 64 10.43 -3.86 -7.31
C LEU A 64 11.15 -4.08 -5.96
N PRO A 65 10.75 -3.43 -4.84
CA PRO A 65 11.39 -3.64 -3.56
C PRO A 65 11.31 -5.09 -3.07
N LEU A 66 10.21 -5.80 -3.36
CA LEU A 66 10.05 -7.19 -2.97
C LEU A 66 10.98 -8.11 -3.77
N LEU A 67 11.15 -7.85 -5.07
CA LEU A 67 12.07 -8.59 -5.92
C LEU A 67 13.53 -8.34 -5.51
N GLU A 68 13.87 -7.10 -5.19
CA GLU A 68 15.19 -6.74 -4.67
C GLU A 68 15.48 -7.46 -3.34
N GLN A 69 14.51 -7.48 -2.42
CA GLN A 69 14.65 -8.19 -1.15
C GLN A 69 14.79 -9.71 -1.34
N ALA A 70 14.00 -10.31 -2.23
CA ALA A 70 14.11 -11.73 -2.56
C ALA A 70 15.48 -12.07 -3.16
N ARG A 71 16.07 -11.15 -3.93
CA ARG A 71 17.42 -11.28 -4.48
C ARG A 71 18.51 -11.15 -3.42
N GLN A 72 18.28 -10.40 -2.35
CA GLN A 72 19.25 -10.20 -1.28
C GLN A 72 19.16 -11.26 -0.16
N ASP A 73 18.20 -12.20 -0.27
CA ASP A 73 17.96 -13.21 0.76
C ASP A 73 19.15 -14.21 0.87
N PRO A 74 19.65 -14.49 2.10
CA PRO A 74 20.73 -15.45 2.37
C PRO A 74 20.44 -16.90 1.94
N PHE A 75 19.24 -17.25 1.48
CA PHE A 75 18.98 -18.56 0.84
C PHE A 75 19.70 -18.76 -0.50
N LYS A 76 20.38 -17.73 -1.03
CA LYS A 76 21.36 -17.87 -2.12
C LYS A 76 22.59 -18.63 -1.65
N SER A 77 22.55 -19.96 -1.71
CA SER A 77 23.74 -20.77 -1.46
C SER A 77 24.87 -20.42 -2.45
N ASP A 78 26.12 -20.55 -2.02
CA ASP A 78 27.34 -20.41 -2.85
C ASP A 78 27.41 -21.38 -4.06
N LEU A 79 26.40 -22.24 -4.26
CA LEU A 79 26.27 -23.10 -5.44
C LEU A 79 25.17 -22.63 -6.41
N PHE A 80 24.27 -21.74 -5.99
CA PHE A 80 23.05 -21.33 -6.71
C PHE A 80 22.92 -19.80 -6.90
N HIS A 81 24.00 -19.04 -6.76
CA HIS A 81 24.06 -17.68 -7.32
C HIS A 81 24.04 -17.80 -8.85
N GLY A 82 23.13 -17.08 -9.54
CA GLY A 82 22.97 -17.09 -11.00
C GLY A 82 24.14 -16.50 -11.79
N GLY A 83 25.33 -16.47 -11.19
CA GLY A 83 26.59 -16.02 -11.75
C GLY A 83 26.64 -14.53 -12.01
N GLN A 84 27.70 -14.09 -12.68
CA GLN A 84 27.94 -12.68 -13.03
C GLN A 84 26.81 -12.07 -13.87
N GLY A 85 26.08 -12.89 -14.65
CA GLY A 85 24.95 -12.42 -15.46
C GLY A 85 23.78 -11.93 -14.60
N GLU A 86 23.45 -12.64 -13.52
CA GLU A 86 22.40 -12.22 -12.59
C GLU A 86 22.81 -10.95 -11.80
N GLU A 87 24.10 -10.81 -11.47
CA GLU A 87 24.61 -9.61 -10.78
C GLU A 87 24.55 -8.37 -11.68
N VAL A 88 24.94 -8.51 -12.95
CA VAL A 88 24.98 -7.39 -13.90
C VAL A 88 23.60 -6.99 -14.39
N PHE A 89 22.71 -7.96 -14.65
CA PHE A 89 21.40 -7.69 -15.24
C PHE A 89 20.23 -7.82 -14.25
N GLY A 90 20.50 -8.12 -12.99
CA GLY A 90 19.48 -8.39 -11.98
C GLY A 90 18.46 -7.26 -11.83
N GLN A 91 18.95 -6.03 -11.68
CA GLN A 91 18.09 -4.86 -11.53
C GLN A 91 17.18 -4.65 -12.76
N GLN A 92 17.72 -4.85 -13.98
CA GLN A 92 16.94 -4.73 -15.20
C GLN A 92 15.87 -5.83 -15.31
N LEU A 93 16.20 -7.06 -14.89
CA LEU A 93 15.25 -8.16 -14.84
C LEU A 93 14.14 -7.90 -13.82
N ASP A 94 14.47 -7.32 -12.67
CA ASP A 94 13.46 -6.95 -11.66
C ASP A 94 12.45 -5.95 -12.21
N VAL A 95 12.90 -4.96 -12.97
CA VAL A 95 12.00 -3.98 -13.62
C VAL A 95 11.03 -4.68 -14.57
N ILE A 96 11.55 -5.53 -15.46
CA ILE A 96 10.71 -6.26 -16.42
C ILE A 96 9.73 -7.19 -15.70
N TYR A 97 10.16 -7.86 -14.63
CA TYR A 97 9.26 -8.71 -13.85
C TYR A 97 8.21 -7.90 -13.10
N ALA A 98 8.58 -6.77 -12.51
CA ALA A 98 7.64 -5.91 -11.79
C ALA A 98 6.53 -5.39 -12.72
N GLU A 99 6.89 -4.96 -13.93
CA GLU A 99 5.93 -4.54 -14.96
C GLU A 99 5.00 -5.69 -15.37
N ASN A 100 5.57 -6.85 -15.71
CA ASN A 100 4.78 -8.03 -16.11
C ASN A 100 3.86 -8.53 -15.00
N ILE A 101 4.34 -8.59 -13.76
CA ILE A 101 3.52 -9.00 -12.60
C ILE A 101 2.35 -8.03 -12.43
N THR A 102 2.61 -6.73 -12.53
CA THR A 102 1.57 -5.71 -12.35
C THR A 102 0.50 -5.77 -13.42
N GLN A 103 0.91 -5.90 -14.69
CA GLN A 103 -0.01 -6.02 -15.82
C GLN A 103 -0.81 -7.33 -15.79
N SER A 104 -0.15 -8.45 -15.49
CA SER A 104 -0.79 -9.78 -15.51
C SER A 104 -1.71 -10.04 -14.32
N ALA A 105 -1.35 -9.55 -13.12
CA ALA A 105 -2.14 -9.74 -11.92
C ALA A 105 -3.38 -8.83 -11.86
N ASN A 106 -3.46 -7.81 -12.72
CA ASN A 106 -4.53 -6.80 -12.76
C ASN A 106 -4.94 -6.34 -11.35
N PHE A 107 -3.97 -5.82 -10.61
CA PHE A 107 -4.19 -5.50 -9.21
C PHE A 107 -5.31 -4.47 -9.02
N GLY A 108 -6.25 -4.74 -8.11
CA GLY A 108 -7.31 -3.78 -7.76
C GLY A 108 -6.78 -2.44 -7.20
N ILE A 109 -5.52 -2.40 -6.75
CA ILE A 109 -4.83 -1.16 -6.37
C ILE A 109 -4.55 -0.26 -7.59
N SER A 110 -4.25 -0.83 -8.75
CA SER A 110 -4.09 -0.07 -9.98
C SER A 110 -5.40 0.59 -10.36
N ASP A 111 -6.54 -0.12 -10.25
CA ASP A 111 -7.87 0.46 -10.50
C ASP A 111 -8.19 1.61 -9.54
N ALA A 112 -7.87 1.44 -8.25
CA ALA A 112 -8.08 2.47 -7.24
C ALA A 112 -7.25 3.73 -7.52
N LEU A 113 -6.00 3.55 -7.97
CA LEU A 113 -5.12 4.63 -8.36
C LEU A 113 -5.63 5.38 -9.59
N VAL A 114 -6.10 4.67 -10.63
CA VAL A 114 -6.66 5.34 -11.82
C VAL A 114 -7.84 6.23 -11.43
N ARG A 115 -8.82 5.70 -10.69
CA ARG A 115 -9.96 6.51 -10.21
C ARG A 115 -9.53 7.71 -9.38
N ARG A 116 -8.47 7.56 -8.58
CA ARG A 116 -7.92 8.65 -7.79
C ARG A 116 -7.31 9.72 -8.68
N PHE A 117 -6.57 9.34 -9.72
CA PHE A 117 -6.03 10.27 -10.71
C PHE A 117 -7.15 10.99 -11.46
N GLU A 118 -8.16 10.27 -11.97
CA GLU A 118 -9.32 10.85 -12.63
C GLU A 118 -10.06 11.85 -11.74
N THR A 119 -10.30 11.48 -10.47
CA THR A 119 -10.93 12.39 -9.50
C THR A 119 -10.11 13.65 -9.28
N THR A 120 -8.78 13.52 -9.22
CA THR A 120 -7.87 14.64 -8.98
C THR A 120 -7.81 15.56 -10.19
N LEU A 121 -7.73 15.00 -11.40
CA LEU A 121 -7.74 15.75 -12.66
C LEU A 121 -9.06 16.49 -12.89
N ASN A 122 -10.19 15.85 -12.54
CA ASN A 122 -11.51 16.49 -12.61
C ASN A 122 -11.74 17.55 -11.52
N HIS A 123 -10.91 17.55 -10.46
CA HIS A 123 -11.01 18.51 -9.36
C HIS A 123 -10.20 19.80 -9.59
N ASP A 124 -9.62 20.01 -10.78
CA ASP A 124 -8.82 21.21 -11.07
C ASP A 124 -9.68 22.49 -10.94
N PRO A 125 -9.45 23.35 -9.93
CA PRO A 125 -10.30 24.51 -9.62
C PRO A 125 -10.27 25.59 -10.71
N GLU A 126 -9.31 25.55 -11.64
CA GLU A 126 -9.20 26.53 -12.73
C GLU A 126 -10.25 26.34 -13.84
N SER A 127 -10.86 25.15 -13.98
CA SER A 127 -11.91 24.92 -14.98
C SER A 127 -13.25 25.57 -14.63
N GLN A 128 -13.48 25.91 -13.35
CA GLN A 128 -14.75 26.45 -12.88
C GLN A 128 -14.82 27.99 -12.92
N VAL A 129 -13.69 28.68 -13.08
CA VAL A 129 -13.64 30.15 -13.07
C VAL A 129 -14.12 30.76 -14.41
N ASN A 130 -14.13 29.97 -15.50
CA ASN A 130 -14.40 30.50 -16.85
C ASN A 130 -15.83 30.29 -17.39
N LEU A 131 -16.79 29.89 -16.55
CA LEU A 131 -18.21 29.76 -16.93
C LEU A 131 -19.11 30.87 -16.36
N ARG A 132 -18.50 31.95 -15.84
CA ARG A 132 -19.18 33.19 -15.44
C ARG A 132 -18.51 34.38 -16.13
N GLY A 133 -18.69 34.47 -17.43
CA GLY A 133 -18.37 35.63 -18.27
C GLY A 133 -19.50 35.90 -19.23
#